data_AF-A0A7X5UPW9-F1
#
_entry.id   AF-A0A7X5UPW9-F1
#
_cell.length_a   1.000
_cell.length_b   1.000
_cell.length_c   1.000
_cell.angle_alpha   90.00
_cell.angle_beta   90.00
_cell.angle_gamma   90.00
#
_symmetry.space_group_name_H-M   'P 1'
#
loop_
_entity.id
_entity.type
_entity.pdbx_description
1 polymer ?
#
loop_
_entity_poly.entity_id
_entity_poly.type
_entity_poly.pdbx_seq_one_letter_code
_entity_poly.pdbx_strand_id
1 'polypeptide(L)'
;MGLKNVWISTLSDGLIRADQVVGIESHRTPELTGKVSRWLLDVTLAVPAGSGNTDGWDVAELHRTLAQSDTEPRGVPGELARTLDRLGEEDEGGVLSVVARDGALRLEFTPFEQERDRD
;
A
#
# COMPACT_ATOMS: atom_id res chain seq x y z
N MET A 1 -0.05 20.56 0.97
CA MET A 1 -0.43 19.73 -0.20
C MET A 1 0.00 18.33 0.23
N GLY A 2 -0.91 17.37 0.39
CA GLY A 2 -0.59 16.12 1.10
C GLY A 2 -0.43 14.94 0.15
N LEU A 3 0.57 14.09 0.40
CA LEU A 3 0.79 12.74 -0.17
C LEU A 3 0.78 12.56 -1.70
N LYS A 4 0.54 13.61 -2.50
CA LYS A 4 0.46 13.50 -3.97
C LYS A 4 1.79 13.10 -4.62
N ASN A 5 2.89 13.36 -3.92
CA ASN A 5 4.26 13.05 -4.35
C ASN A 5 4.79 11.74 -3.73
N VAL A 6 3.99 11.08 -2.89
CA VAL A 6 4.33 9.80 -2.27
C VAL A 6 3.67 8.67 -3.05
N TRP A 7 4.48 7.74 -3.50
CA TRP A 7 4.06 6.51 -4.15
C TRP A 7 4.24 5.34 -3.19
N ILE A 8 3.39 4.32 -3.30
CA ILE A 8 3.51 3.09 -2.52
C ILE A 8 3.74 1.93 -3.47
N SER A 9 4.78 1.12 -3.21
CA SER A 9 5.04 -0.09 -4.00
C SER A 9 4.05 -1.20 -3.65
N THR A 10 3.49 -1.86 -4.65
CA THR A 10 2.68 -3.07 -4.47
C THR A 10 3.53 -4.32 -4.55
N LEU A 11 3.03 -5.42 -4.00
CA LEU A 11 3.67 -6.75 -4.11
C LEU A 11 3.83 -7.23 -5.56
N SER A 12 3.01 -6.69 -6.47
CA SER A 12 2.99 -7.04 -7.90
C SER A 12 3.83 -6.08 -8.76
N ASP A 13 4.88 -5.48 -8.20
CA ASP A 13 5.79 -4.53 -8.86
C ASP A 13 5.12 -3.27 -9.45
N GLY A 14 3.96 -2.87 -8.93
CA GLY A 14 3.27 -1.64 -9.30
C GLY A 14 3.54 -0.49 -8.34
N LEU A 15 3.19 0.73 -8.76
CA LEU A 15 3.15 1.91 -7.89
C LEU A 15 1.72 2.46 -7.84
N ILE A 16 1.28 2.84 -6.65
CA ILE A 16 0.01 3.54 -6.43
C ILE A 16 0.27 4.86 -5.72
N ARG A 17 -0.61 5.84 -5.93
CA ARG A 17 -0.51 7.12 -5.23
C ARG A 17 -1.02 7.01 -3.80
N ALA A 18 -0.25 7.51 -2.84
CA ALA A 18 -0.63 7.47 -1.44
C ALA A 18 -1.89 8.29 -1.12
N ASP A 19 -2.11 9.41 -1.83
CA ASP A 19 -3.31 10.24 -1.64
C ASP A 19 -4.61 9.59 -2.16
N GLN A 20 -4.51 8.41 -2.78
CA GLN A 20 -5.67 7.62 -3.18
C GLN A 20 -6.04 6.54 -2.16
N VAL A 21 -5.24 6.32 -1.11
CA VAL A 21 -5.53 5.29 -0.10
C VAL A 21 -6.63 5.77 0.84
N VAL A 22 -7.67 4.96 1.01
CA VAL A 22 -8.81 5.23 1.91
C VAL A 22 -8.97 4.18 3.01
N GLY A 23 -8.26 3.06 2.89
CA GLY A 23 -8.25 1.99 3.88
C GLY A 23 -6.91 1.28 3.92
N ILE A 24 -6.53 0.81 5.10
CA ILE A 24 -5.36 -0.04 5.32
C ILE A 24 -5.84 -1.22 6.16
N GLU A 25 -5.61 -2.42 5.68
CA GLU A 25 -6.08 -3.63 6.34
C GLU A 25 -5.06 -4.76 6.26
N SER A 26 -5.18 -5.70 7.19
CA SER A 26 -4.44 -6.95 7.15
C SER A 26 -5.39 -8.11 7.30
N HIS A 27 -5.33 -9.06 6.39
CA HIS A 27 -6.16 -10.25 6.44
C HIS A 27 -5.36 -11.48 6.03
N ARG A 28 -5.89 -12.65 6.35
CA ARG A 28 -5.25 -13.92 6.02
C ARG A 28 -5.87 -14.49 4.74
N THR A 29 -5.04 -14.97 3.82
CA THR A 29 -5.54 -15.68 2.64
C THR A 29 -6.29 -16.94 3.06
N PRO A 30 -7.33 -17.37 2.32
CA PRO A 30 -8.01 -18.63 2.59
C PRO A 30 -7.03 -19.80 2.64
N GLU A 31 -7.27 -20.75 3.54
CA GLU A 31 -6.56 -22.03 3.53
C GLU A 31 -7.06 -22.86 2.35
N LEU A 32 -6.17 -23.10 1.37
CA LEU A 32 -6.44 -23.93 0.19
C LEU A 32 -5.56 -25.17 0.26
N THR A 33 -6.11 -26.34 -0.07
CA THR A 33 -5.35 -27.61 -0.08
C THR A 33 -4.08 -27.46 -0.91
N GLY A 34 -2.92 -27.68 -0.26
CA GLY A 34 -1.60 -27.58 -0.90
C GLY A 34 -1.01 -26.17 -0.98
N LYS A 35 -1.67 -25.13 -0.46
CA LYS A 35 -1.11 -23.77 -0.34
C LYS A 35 -1.07 -23.32 1.11
N VAL A 36 0.08 -22.82 1.54
CA VAL A 36 0.25 -22.22 2.86
C VAL A 36 -0.55 -20.91 2.91
N SER A 37 -1.44 -20.79 3.88
CA SER A 37 -2.17 -19.55 4.14
C SER A 37 -1.24 -18.49 4.72
N ARG A 38 -1.34 -17.27 4.20
CA ARG A 38 -0.39 -16.18 4.44
C ARG A 38 -1.14 -14.91 4.81
N TRP A 39 -0.49 -14.03 5.56
CA TRP A 39 -1.04 -12.72 5.89
C TRP A 39 -0.70 -11.72 4.80
N LEU A 40 -1.71 -10.97 4.35
CA LEU A 40 -1.56 -9.86 3.43
C LEU A 40 -1.69 -8.56 4.19
N LEU A 41 -0.89 -7.57 3.77
CA LEU A 41 -1.10 -6.17 4.09
C LEU A 41 -1.60 -5.49 2.81
N ASP A 42 -2.83 -5.00 2.86
CA ASP A 42 -3.52 -4.42 1.72
C ASP A 42 -3.90 -2.96 1.99
N VAL A 43 -4.05 -2.21 0.91
CA VAL A 43 -4.70 -0.90 0.93
C VAL A 43 -5.89 -0.87 -0.02
N THR A 44 -6.91 -0.13 0.37
CA THR A 44 -8.08 0.16 -0.46
C THR A 44 -7.90 1.53 -1.09
N LEU A 45 -8.13 1.62 -2.41
CA LEU A 45 -8.08 2.89 -3.12
C LEU A 45 -9.46 3.54 -3.26
N ALA A 46 -9.49 4.87 -3.21
CA ALA A 46 -10.68 5.71 -3.43
C ALA A 46 -11.27 5.59 -4.85
N VAL A 47 -10.49 5.02 -5.78
CA VAL A 47 -10.85 4.97 -7.20
C VAL A 47 -11.81 3.80 -7.43
N PRO A 48 -13.02 4.05 -7.95
CA PRO A 48 -13.91 2.99 -8.42
C PRO A 48 -13.21 2.14 -9.48
N ALA A 49 -12.99 0.84 -9.21
CA ALA A 49 -12.74 -0.11 -10.27
C ALA A 49 -14.10 -0.63 -10.75
N GLY A 50 -14.55 -0.11 -11.89
CA GLY A 50 -15.81 -0.47 -12.50
C GLY A 50 -15.65 -1.50 -13.61
N SER A 51 -16.53 -2.50 -13.66
CA SER A 51 -16.78 -3.26 -14.89
C SER A 51 -18.27 -3.18 -15.23
N GLY A 52 -18.59 -2.87 -16.49
CA GLY A 52 -19.97 -2.83 -16.97
C GLY A 52 -20.47 -4.22 -17.35
N ASN A 53 -21.71 -4.54 -17.00
CA ASN A 53 -22.48 -5.66 -17.55
C ASN A 53 -23.79 -5.13 -18.16
N THR A 54 -24.61 -6.00 -18.76
CA THR A 54 -25.89 -5.62 -19.38
C THR A 54 -26.91 -5.02 -18.40
N ASP A 55 -26.76 -5.28 -17.10
CA ASP A 55 -27.69 -4.89 -16.04
C ASP A 55 -27.21 -3.67 -15.24
N GLY A 56 -25.95 -3.22 -15.42
CA GLY A 56 -25.43 -2.03 -14.75
C GLY A 56 -23.89 -1.93 -14.68
N TRP A 57 -23.44 -1.03 -13.80
CA TRP A 57 -22.02 -0.85 -13.45
C TRP A 57 -21.77 -1.43 -12.06
N ASP A 58 -20.93 -2.45 -11.98
CA ASP A 58 -20.42 -2.93 -10.70
C ASP A 58 -19.20 -2.10 -10.32
N VAL A 59 -19.31 -1.34 -9.22
CA VAL A 59 -18.21 -0.58 -8.63
C VAL A 59 -17.73 -1.33 -7.40
N ALA A 60 -16.51 -1.86 -7.46
CA ALA A 60 -15.86 -2.50 -6.31
C ALA A 60 -14.73 -1.63 -5.77
N GLU A 61 -14.50 -1.74 -4.46
CA GLU A 61 -13.30 -1.25 -3.81
C GLU A 61 -12.08 -1.94 -4.40
N LEU A 62 -11.07 -1.13 -4.75
CA LEU A 62 -9.87 -1.63 -5.39
C LEU A 62 -8.79 -1.92 -4.34
N HIS A 63 -8.69 -3.18 -3.94
CA HIS A 63 -7.65 -3.64 -3.04
C HIS A 63 -6.30 -3.79 -3.78
N ARG A 64 -5.23 -3.37 -3.12
CA ARG A 64 -3.85 -3.50 -3.58
C ARG A 64 -3.00 -4.07 -2.47
N THR A 65 -2.43 -5.25 -2.72
CA THR A 65 -1.51 -5.88 -1.78
C THR A 65 -0.15 -5.22 -1.83
N LEU A 66 0.31 -4.77 -0.66
CA LEU A 66 1.62 -4.15 -0.48
C LEU A 66 2.68 -5.20 -0.18
N ALA A 67 2.34 -6.15 0.70
CA ALA A 67 3.27 -7.21 1.11
C ALA A 67 2.53 -8.43 1.65
N GLN A 68 3.28 -9.53 1.73
CA GLN A 68 2.82 -10.80 2.27
C GLN A 68 3.79 -11.28 3.35
N SER A 69 3.25 -11.93 4.39
CA SER A 69 4.02 -12.43 5.53
C SER A 69 3.45 -13.74 6.10
N ASP A 70 4.28 -14.42 6.88
CA ASP A 70 3.94 -15.70 7.51
C ASP A 70 3.25 -15.48 8.86
N THR A 71 3.53 -14.35 9.49
CA THR A 71 2.98 -13.94 10.78
C THR A 71 2.03 -12.77 10.59
N GLU A 72 1.10 -12.58 11.52
CA GLU A 72 0.19 -11.44 11.47
C GLU A 72 1.00 -10.13 11.60
N PRO A 73 0.88 -9.17 10.66
CA PRO A 73 1.64 -7.93 10.68
C PRO A 73 1.04 -6.93 11.69
N ARG A 74 0.98 -7.34 12.96
CA ARG A 74 0.37 -6.56 14.04
C ARG A 74 1.03 -5.19 14.16
N GLY A 75 0.20 -4.15 14.16
CA GLY A 75 0.66 -2.77 14.30
C GLY A 75 1.18 -2.13 13.01
N VAL A 76 1.55 -2.91 11.98
CA VAL A 76 2.04 -2.40 10.69
C VAL A 76 1.00 -1.53 9.99
N PRO A 77 -0.32 -1.86 9.96
CA PRO A 77 -1.33 -0.94 9.43
C PRO A 77 -1.32 0.44 10.09
N GLY A 78 -1.16 0.48 11.42
CA GLY A 78 -1.10 1.73 12.18
C GLY A 78 0.23 2.47 12.00
N GLU A 79 1.34 1.76 11.85
CA GLU A 79 2.64 2.33 11.50
C GLU A 79 2.62 2.98 10.10
N LEU A 80 1.96 2.31 9.14
CA LEU A 80 1.76 2.81 7.79
C LEU A 80 0.94 4.09 7.79
N ALA A 81 -0.19 4.10 8.50
CA ALA A 81 -1.03 5.28 8.65
C ALA A 81 -0.24 6.49 9.21
N ARG A 82 0.53 6.29 10.28
CA ARG A 82 1.37 7.34 10.89
C ARG A 82 2.49 7.81 9.96
N THR A 83 3.07 6.89 9.19
CA THR A 83 4.12 7.24 8.24
C THR A 83 3.57 8.08 7.08
N LEU A 84 2.40 7.72 6.54
CA LEU A 84 1.73 8.50 5.52
C LEU A 84 1.33 9.89 6.04
N ASP A 85 0.82 9.98 7.26
CA ASP A 85 0.50 11.24 7.91
C ASP A 85 1.74 12.16 7.98
N ARG A 86 2.85 11.67 8.55
CA ARG A 86 4.13 12.41 8.63
C ARG A 86 4.63 12.86 7.25
N LEU A 87 4.68 11.96 6.27
CA LEU A 87 5.14 12.30 4.91
C LEU A 87 4.23 13.35 4.25
N GLY A 88 2.93 13.32 4.55
CA GLY A 88 1.97 14.32 4.07
C GLY A 88 2.14 15.68 4.73
N GLU A 89 2.49 15.72 6.01
CA GLU A 89 2.81 16.96 6.75
C GLU A 89 4.12 17.61 6.26
N GLU A 90 5.12 16.80 5.94
CA GLU A 90 6.44 17.23 5.47
C GLU A 90 6.48 17.55 3.95
N ASP A 91 5.38 17.31 3.23
CA ASP A 91 5.27 17.42 1.75
C ASP A 91 6.37 16.64 1.01
N GLU A 92 6.72 15.47 1.56
CA GLU A 92 7.79 14.62 1.05
C GLU A 92 7.42 13.97 -0.30
N GLY A 93 8.43 13.77 -1.12
CA GLY A 93 8.32 13.07 -2.41
C GLY A 93 9.17 11.81 -2.43
N GLY A 94 8.57 10.66 -2.77
CA GLY A 94 9.33 9.41 -2.82
C GLY A 94 8.47 8.16 -2.95
N VAL A 95 9.11 7.00 -2.74
CA VAL A 95 8.48 5.69 -2.77
C VAL A 95 8.54 5.06 -1.40
N LEU A 96 7.37 4.73 -0.85
CA LEU A 96 7.19 3.92 0.34
C LEU A 96 7.00 2.46 -0.05
N SER A 97 7.78 1.57 0.55
CA SER A 97 7.73 0.13 0.32
C SER A 97 7.48 -0.61 1.62
N VAL A 98 6.80 -1.75 1.53
CA VAL A 98 6.66 -2.69 2.65
C VAL A 98 7.47 -3.93 2.33
N VAL A 99 8.52 -4.18 3.11
CA VAL A 99 9.45 -5.29 2.85
C VAL A 99 9.36 -6.32 3.96
N ALA A 100 9.47 -7.60 3.59
CA ALA A 100 9.62 -8.68 4.55
C ALA A 100 11.09 -8.81 4.97
N ARG A 101 11.38 -8.62 6.26
CA ARG A 101 12.70 -8.85 6.86
C ARG A 101 12.56 -9.63 8.16
N ASP A 102 13.36 -10.69 8.30
CA ASP A 102 13.38 -11.55 9.48
C ASP A 102 11.98 -12.10 9.87
N GLY A 103 11.11 -12.32 8.89
CA GLY A 103 9.75 -12.82 9.11
C GLY A 103 8.71 -11.76 9.53
N ALA A 104 9.12 -10.49 9.64
CA ALA A 104 8.26 -9.35 9.93
C ALA A 104 8.19 -8.38 8.72
N LEU A 105 7.08 -7.65 8.60
CA LEU A 105 6.96 -6.56 7.63
C LEU A 105 7.56 -5.28 8.22
N ARG A 106 8.32 -4.53 7.41
CA ARG A 106 8.89 -3.23 7.75
C ARG A 106 8.58 -2.21 6.65
N LEU A 107 8.40 -0.95 7.04
CA LEU A 107 8.23 0.16 6.11
C LEU A 107 9.59 0.74 5.73
N GLU A 108 9.78 1.04 4.45
CA GLU A 108 10.97 1.70 3.93
C GLU A 108 10.57 2.83 3.02
N PHE A 109 11.11 4.03 3.25
CA PHE A 109 10.86 5.19 2.42
C PHE A 109 12.14 5.57 1.68
N THR A 110 12.05 5.66 0.36
CA THR A 110 13.11 6.15 -0.52
C THR A 110 12.67 7.51 -1.06
N PRO A 111 13.24 8.64 -0.59
CA PRO A 111 12.91 9.94 -1.14
C PRO A 111 13.39 10.02 -2.60
N PHE A 112 12.69 10.77 -3.44
CA PHE A 112 13.22 11.13 -4.74
C PHE A 112 14.46 12.00 -4.55
N GLU A 113 15.48 11.81 -5.40
CA GLU A 113 16.60 12.74 -5.44
C GLU A 113 16.06 14.13 -5.72
N GLN A 114 16.16 15.03 -4.75
CA GLN A 114 15.97 16.44 -5.02
C GLN A 114 17.12 16.82 -5.95
N GLU A 115 16.81 17.21 -7.20
CA GLU A 115 17.75 18.02 -7.98
C GLU A 115 18.02 19.27 -7.13
N ARG A 116 19.07 19.22 -6.29
CA ARG A 116 19.56 20.42 -5.65
C ARG A 116 20.00 21.31 -6.79
N ASP A 117 19.39 22.48 -6.85
CA ASP A 117 19.66 23.54 -7.81
C ASP A 117 21.11 23.50 -8.30
N ARG A 118 21.28 23.22 -9.59
CA ARG A 118 22.46 23.69 -10.31
C ARG A 118 22.33 25.20 -10.40
N ASP A 119 22.79 25.89 -9.37
CA ASP A 119 23.18 27.30 -9.45
C ASP A 119 24.36 27.49 -10.41
#